data_AF-A0A3D0NF54-F1
#
_entry.id   AF-A0A3D0NF54-F1
#
_cell.length_a   1.000
_cell.length_b   1.000
_cell.length_c   1.000
_cell.angle_alpha   90.00
_cell.angle_beta   90.00
_cell.angle_gamma   90.00
#
_symmetry.space_group_name_H-M   'P 1'
#
loop_
_entity.id
_entity.type
_entity.pdbx_description
1 polymer ?
#
loop_
_entity_poly.entity_id
_entity_poly.type
_entity_poly.pdbx_seq_one_letter_code
_entity_poly.pdbx_strand_id
1 'polypeptide(L)' 'MQAPELKTGRYRHYKNKDYTVLGIAFHSETEEAMVLYQQE' A
#
# COMPACT_ATOMS: atom_id res chain seq x y z
N MET A 1 7.65 3.91 -16.98
CA MET A 1 6.73 3.12 -16.14
C MET A 1 6.25 4.02 -15.01
N GLN A 2 4.98 4.41 -14.99
CA GLN A 2 4.41 5.22 -13.90
C GLN A 2 3.88 4.26 -12.85
N ALA A 3 4.47 4.29 -11.65
CA ALA A 3 3.82 3.70 -10.49
C ALA A 3 2.61 4.58 -10.13
N PRO A 4 1.46 4.00 -9.75
CA PRO A 4 0.33 4.81 -9.30
C PRO A 4 0.76 5.73 -8.16
N GLU A 5 0.45 7.02 -8.24
CA GLU A 5 0.74 7.95 -7.14
C GLU A 5 -0.20 7.65 -5.96
N LEU A 6 0.27 6.83 -5.03
CA LEU A 6 -0.39 6.56 -3.76
C LEU A 6 0.25 7.41 -2.67
N LYS A 7 -0.55 8.25 -2.00
CA LYS A 7 -0.06 8.99 -0.83
C LYS A 7 0.25 8.02 0.30
N THR A 8 1.43 8.16 0.91
CA THR A 8 1.78 7.43 2.12
C THR A 8 1.10 8.08 3.33
N GLY A 9 0.89 7.30 4.39
CA GLY A 9 0.25 7.77 5.62
C GLY A 9 -0.86 6.85 6.13
N ARG A 10 -1.67 7.35 7.06
CA ARG A 10 -2.71 6.56 7.73
C ARG A 10 -3.99 6.49 6.89
N TYR A 11 -4.50 5.27 6.76
CA TYR A 11 -5.75 4.92 6.10
C TYR A 11 -6.63 4.14 7.06
N ARG A 12 -7.94 4.42 7.03
CA ARG A 12 -8.95 3.65 7.76
C ARG A 12 -9.50 2.58 6.82
N HIS A 13 -9.29 1.32 7.17
CA HIS A 13 -9.92 0.21 6.47
C HIS A 13 -11.42 0.21 6.75
N TYR A 14 -12.22 -0.27 5.80
CA TYR A 14 -13.68 -0.36 5.93
C TYR A 14 -14.13 -1.23 7.12
N LYS A 15 -13.22 -2.02 7.71
CA LYS A 15 -13.44 -2.86 8.90
C LYS A 15 -13.06 -2.14 10.21
N ASN A 16 -13.09 -0.82 10.23
CA ASN A 16 -12.75 0.03 11.38
C ASN A 16 -11.30 -0.09 11.90
N LYS A 17 -10.40 -0.76 11.18
CA LYS A 17 -8.98 -0.88 11.55
C LYS A 17 -8.14 0.19 10.85
N ASP A 18 -7.18 0.77 11.56
CA ASP A 18 -6.21 1.71 11.00
C ASP A 18 -5.00 0.97 10.44
N TYR A 19 -4.49 1.47 9.32
CA TYR A 19 -3.29 0.96 8.68
C TYR A 19 -2.48 2.13 8.13
N THR A 20 -1.16 2.00 8.16
CA THR A 20 -0.26 2.97 7.55
C THR A 20 0.23 2.43 6.22
N VAL A 21 -0.06 3.15 5.13
CA VAL A 21 0.52 2.90 3.81
C VAL A 21 1.95 3.42 3.78
N LEU A 22 2.89 2.52 3.53
CA LEU A 22 4.32 2.81 3.44
C LEU A 22 4.74 3.16 2.00
N GLY A 23 4.07 2.60 1.00
CA GLY A 23 4.35 2.86 -0.41
C GLY A 23 3.87 1.75 -1.34
N ILE A 24 4.42 1.71 -2.55
CA ILE A 24 4.19 0.66 -3.54
C ILE A 24 5.44 -0.21 -3.66
N ALA A 25 5.23 -1.52 -3.68
CA ALA A 25 6.25 -2.51 -3.98
C ALA A 25 5.82 -3.34 -5.19
N PHE A 26 6.78 -3.89 -5.92
CA PHE A 26 6.52 -4.81 -7.03
C PHE A 26 6.73 -6.24 -6.56
N HIS A 27 5.75 -7.11 -6.83
CA HIS A 27 5.90 -8.53 -6.53
C HIS A 27 7.00 -9.13 -7.43
N SER A 28 7.99 -9.82 -6.85
CA SER A 28 9.16 -10.26 -7.61
C SER A 28 8.86 -11.34 -8.65
N GLU A 29 7.78 -12.12 -8.47
CA GLU A 29 7.43 -13.21 -9.39
C GLU A 29 6.52 -12.75 -10.54
N THR A 30 5.71 -11.72 -10.32
CA THR A 30 4.66 -11.27 -11.26
C THR A 30 4.84 -9.83 -11.72
N GLU A 31 5.76 -9.08 -11.12
CA GLU A 31 5.98 -7.63 -11.32
C GLU A 31 4.72 -6.78 -11.08
N GLU A 32 3.75 -7.29 -10.32
CA GLU A 32 2.52 -6.57 -10.02
C GLU A 32 2.75 -5.51 -8.94
N ALA A 33 2.19 -4.32 -9.16
CA ALA A 33 2.23 -3.22 -8.19
C ALA A 33 1.28 -3.49 -7.02
N MET A 34 1.83 -3.62 -5.81
CA MET A 34 1.08 -3.87 -4.58
C MET A 34 1.33 -2.77 -3.55
N VAL A 35 0.32 -2.50 -2.72
CA VAL A 35 0.43 -1.53 -1.63
C VAL A 35 1.07 -2.18 -0.42
N LEU A 36 2.21 -1.64 0.03
CA LEU A 36 2.84 -2.04 1.27
C LEU A 36 2.23 -1.25 2.43
N TYR A 37 1.71 -1.96 3.43
CA TYR A 37 1.08 -1.34 4.60
C TYR A 37 1.49 -2.03 5.92
N GLN A 38 1.38 -1.28 7.01
CA GLN A 38 1.55 -1.75 8.38
C GLN A 38 0.23 -1.60 9.13
N GLN A 39 -0.23 -2.65 9.80
CA GLN A 39 -1.35 -2.56 10.75
C GLN A 39 -0.83 -2.00 12.08
N GLU A 40 -1.54 -1.03 12.64
CA GLU A 40 -1.33 -0.60 14.04
C GLU A 40 -1.86 -1.63 15.04
#